data_AF-A0A6A3MA36-F1
#
_entry.id   AF-A0A6A3MA36-F1
#
_cell.length_a   1.000
_cell.length_b   1.000
_cell.length_c   1.000
_cell.angle_alpha   90.00
_cell.angle_beta   90.00
_cell.angle_gamma   90.00
#
_symmetry.space_group_name_H-M   'P 1'
#
loop_
_entity.id
_entity.type
_entity.pdbx_description
1 polymer ?
#
loop_
_entity_poly.entity_id
_entity_poly.type
_entity_poly.pdbx_seq_one_letter_code
_entity_poly.pdbx_strand_id
1 'polypeptide(L)'
;MSPHEYASMLTTYMATLGDLVGLLDAEYLASVRDGHVDPAELEISAASKMHGWNIVLKIVDDQCRLTSSFTYTAENAAKDVFLVRGGINEF
;
A
#
# COMPACT_ATOMS: atom_id res chain seq x y z
N MET A 1 -7.01 -15.91 7.34
CA MET A 1 -7.32 -14.92 6.30
C MET A 1 -6.42 -15.19 5.11
N SER A 2 -7.00 -15.42 3.93
CA SER A 2 -6.27 -15.58 2.69
C SER A 2 -5.86 -14.22 2.08
N PRO A 3 -4.88 -14.18 1.16
CA PRO A 3 -4.52 -12.95 0.46
C PRO A 3 -5.70 -12.29 -0.26
N HIS A 4 -6.57 -13.08 -0.89
CA HIS A 4 -7.75 -12.57 -1.59
C HIS A 4 -8.81 -12.00 -0.62
N GLU A 5 -9.04 -12.67 0.52
CA GLU A 5 -9.92 -12.15 1.58
C GLU A 5 -9.40 -10.79 2.09
N TYR A 6 -8.08 -10.70 2.31
CA TYR A 6 -7.44 -9.46 2.73
C TYR A 6 -7.57 -8.35 1.68
N ALA A 7 -7.31 -8.67 0.40
CA ALA A 7 -7.44 -7.71 -0.71
C ALA A 7 -8.89 -7.24 -0.88
N SER A 8 -9.87 -8.12 -0.64
CA SER A 8 -11.30 -7.75 -0.63
C SER A 8 -11.63 -6.77 0.50
N MET A 9 -11.11 -6.99 1.71
CA MET A 9 -11.29 -6.06 2.83
C MET A 9 -10.63 -4.71 2.55
N LEU A 10 -9.39 -4.73 2.05
CA LEU A 10 -8.64 -3.52 1.72
C LEU A 10 -9.35 -2.69 0.65
N THR A 11 -9.76 -3.31 -0.46
CA THR A 11 -10.44 -2.59 -1.56
C THR A 11 -11.81 -2.05 -1.15
N THR A 12 -12.52 -2.76 -0.27
CA THR A 12 -13.77 -2.25 0.34
C THR A 12 -13.48 -1.03 1.21
N TYR A 13 -12.44 -1.07 2.04
CA TYR A 13 -12.04 0.07 2.86
C TYR A 13 -11.58 1.26 2.00
N MET A 14 -10.77 1.03 0.98
CA MET A 14 -10.33 2.07 0.03
C MET A 14 -11.48 2.84 -0.59
N ALA A 15 -12.58 2.16 -0.96
CA ALA A 15 -13.77 2.79 -1.51
C ALA A 15 -14.48 3.75 -0.52
N THR A 16 -14.17 3.65 0.78
CA THR A 16 -14.71 4.55 1.83
C THR A 16 -13.82 5.77 2.10
N LEU A 17 -12.59 5.77 1.60
CA LEU A 17 -11.64 6.86 1.85
C LEU A 17 -11.95 8.07 0.97
N GLY A 18 -12.35 9.18 1.61
CA GLY A 18 -12.66 10.44 0.93
C GLY A 18 -11.51 10.95 0.05
N ASP A 19 -10.27 10.76 0.50
CA ASP A 19 -9.06 11.19 -0.20
C ASP A 19 -8.81 10.44 -1.52
N LEU A 20 -9.49 9.31 -1.73
CA LEU A 20 -9.35 8.45 -2.92
C LEU A 20 -10.55 8.56 -3.88
N VAL A 21 -11.52 9.43 -3.56
CA VAL A 21 -12.69 9.68 -4.41
C VAL A 21 -12.24 10.24 -5.76
N GLY A 22 -12.67 9.59 -6.85
CA GLY A 22 -12.30 9.97 -8.22
C GLY A 22 -10.93 9.46 -8.70
N LEU A 23 -10.13 8.87 -7.81
CA LEU A 23 -8.88 8.19 -8.16
C LEU A 23 -9.08 6.69 -8.41
N LEU A 24 -10.08 6.08 -7.76
CA LEU A 24 -10.36 4.65 -7.84
C LEU A 24 -11.64 4.41 -8.63
N ASP A 25 -11.54 3.66 -9.72
CA ASP A 25 -12.70 3.10 -10.40
C ASP A 25 -12.93 1.63 -9.98
N ALA A 26 -14.06 1.08 -10.43
CA ALA A 26 -14.45 -0.29 -10.10
C ALA A 26 -13.49 -1.33 -10.70
N GLU A 27 -12.87 -1.05 -11.85
CA GLU A 27 -11.97 -1.96 -12.55
C GLU A 27 -10.63 -2.06 -11.84
N TYR A 28 -10.09 -0.94 -11.37
CA TYR A 28 -8.90 -0.88 -10.54
C TYR A 28 -9.09 -1.66 -9.24
N LEU A 29 -10.19 -1.43 -8.52
CA LEU A 29 -10.50 -2.13 -7.28
C LEU A 29 -10.71 -3.63 -7.48
N ALA A 30 -11.23 -4.07 -8.63
CA ALA A 30 -11.31 -5.48 -8.98
C ALA A 30 -9.91 -6.05 -9.26
N SER A 31 -9.09 -5.34 -10.03
CA SER A 31 -7.73 -5.76 -10.39
C SER A 31 -6.84 -5.95 -9.15
N VAL A 32 -6.91 -5.05 -8.15
CA VAL A 32 -6.19 -5.19 -6.88
C VAL A 32 -6.68 -6.42 -6.11
N ARG A 33 -8.00 -6.63 -6.07
CA ARG A 33 -8.62 -7.76 -5.34
C ARG A 33 -8.25 -9.11 -5.91
N ASP A 34 -8.23 -9.19 -7.23
CA ASP A 34 -7.95 -10.41 -7.98
C ASP A 34 -6.43 -10.63 -8.17
N GLY A 35 -5.60 -9.74 -7.64
CA GLY A 35 -4.13 -9.85 -7.70
C GLY A 35 -3.56 -9.65 -9.10
N HIS A 36 -4.24 -8.90 -9.96
CA HIS A 36 -3.80 -8.59 -11.32
C HIS A 36 -2.84 -7.39 -11.38
N VAL A 37 -2.78 -6.61 -10.29
CA VAL A 37 -1.84 -5.50 -10.11
C VAL A 37 -1.09 -5.65 -8.79
N ASP A 38 0.18 -5.28 -8.79
CA ASP A 38 1.00 -5.25 -7.59
C ASP A 38 0.59 -4.07 -6.69
N PRO A 39 0.43 -4.27 -5.38
CA PRO A 39 0.11 -3.19 -4.45
C PRO A 39 1.17 -2.07 -4.46
N ALA A 40 0.69 -0.84 -4.56
CA ALA A 40 1.51 0.35 -4.69
C ALA A 40 1.19 1.36 -3.56
N GLU A 41 1.48 2.64 -3.80
CA GLU A 41 1.38 3.72 -2.81
C GLU A 41 -0.04 3.85 -2.24
N LEU A 42 -1.07 3.66 -3.08
CA LEU A 42 -2.48 3.79 -2.68
C LEU A 42 -2.90 2.67 -1.71
N GLU A 43 -2.55 1.42 -2.01
CA GLU A 43 -2.85 0.28 -1.16
C GLU A 43 -2.08 0.35 0.16
N ILE A 44 -0.82 0.81 0.14
CA ILE A 44 -0.01 0.99 1.35
C ILE A 44 -0.60 2.08 2.23
N SER A 45 -1.00 3.22 1.66
CA SER A 45 -1.65 4.30 2.40
C SER A 45 -2.95 3.83 3.05
N ALA A 46 -3.80 3.13 2.29
CA ALA A 46 -5.05 2.60 2.80
C ALA A 46 -4.83 1.53 3.88
N ALA A 47 -3.85 0.63 3.71
CA ALA A 47 -3.52 -0.38 4.69
C ALA A 47 -3.01 0.24 6.01
N SER A 48 -2.21 1.31 5.93
CA SER A 48 -1.77 2.06 7.11
C SER A 48 -2.97 2.56 7.93
N LYS A 49 -3.92 3.23 7.27
CA LYS A 49 -5.13 3.74 7.93
C LYS A 49 -6.05 2.63 8.43
N MET A 50 -6.26 1.57 7.64
CA MET A 50 -7.12 0.44 7.99
C MET A 50 -6.65 -0.28 9.25
N HIS A 51 -5.34 -0.45 9.41
CA HIS A 51 -4.74 -1.15 10.56
C HIS A 51 -4.41 -0.24 11.74
N GLY A 52 -4.40 1.08 11.54
CA GLY A 52 -3.90 2.01 12.54
C GLY A 52 -2.39 1.87 12.78
N TRP A 53 -1.61 1.54 11.74
CA TRP A 53 -0.15 1.36 11.85
C TRP A 53 0.58 2.31 10.91
N ASN A 54 1.74 2.80 11.33
CA ASN A 54 2.63 3.45 10.38
C ASN A 54 3.27 2.38 9.50
N ILE A 55 3.34 2.64 8.19
CA ILE A 55 4.08 1.78 7.26
C ILE A 55 5.25 2.60 6.72
N VAL A 56 6.47 2.12 6.98
CA VAL A 56 7.71 2.71 6.49
C VAL A 56 8.16 1.91 5.28
N LEU A 57 7.99 2.49 4.09
CA LEU A 57 8.45 1.93 2.83
C LEU A 57 9.87 2.41 2.54
N LYS A 58 10.82 1.48 2.52
CA LYS A 58 12.21 1.72 2.12
C LYS A 58 12.42 1.22 0.71
N ILE A 59 12.92 2.08 -0.17
CA ILE A 59 13.33 1.71 -1.52
C ILE A 59 14.84 1.50 -1.52
N VAL A 60 15.29 0.37 -2.08
CA VAL A 60 16.71 0.03 -2.17
C VAL A 60 17.13 -0.17 -3.62
N ASP A 61 18.38 0.14 -3.95
CA ASP A 61 18.98 -0.18 -5.25
C ASP A 61 19.34 -1.68 -5.37
N ASP A 62 19.92 -2.07 -6.51
CA ASP A 62 20.40 -3.42 -6.80
C ASP A 62 21.54 -3.88 -5.87
N GLN A 63 22.19 -2.95 -5.18
CA GLN A 63 23.23 -3.18 -4.18
C GLN A 63 22.67 -3.14 -2.74
N CYS A 64 21.34 -3.19 -2.58
CA CYS A 64 20.62 -3.12 -1.31
C CYS A 64 20.88 -1.82 -0.52
N ARG A 65 21.31 -0.74 -1.18
CA ARG A 65 21.50 0.56 -0.55
C ARG A 65 20.19 1.34 -0.55
N LEU A 66 19.87 1.96 0.58
CA LEU A 66 18.67 2.78 0.72
C LEU A 66 18.74 4.00 -0.21
N THR A 67 17.82 4.08 -1.17
CA THR A 67 17.70 5.21 -2.09
C THR A 67 16.61 6.18 -1.64
N SER A 68 15.53 5.68 -1.03
CA SER A 68 14.42 6.51 -0.56
C SER A 68 13.67 5.86 0.61
N SER A 69 13.02 6.68 1.43
CA SER A 69 12.20 6.22 2.56
C SER A 69 10.94 7.06 2.65
N PHE A 70 9.78 6.41 2.63
CA PHE A 70 8.46 7.03 2.76
C PHE A 70 7.77 6.47 3.99
N THR A 71 7.11 7.32 4.76
CA THR A 71 6.30 6.90 5.91
C THR A 71 4.84 7.23 5.63
N TYR A 72 4.01 6.19 5.57
CA TYR A 72 2.57 6.28 5.54
C TYR A 72 2.09 6.24 6.98
N THR A 73 1.55 7.35 7.47
CA THR A 73 1.15 7.50 8.87
C THR A 73 -0.32 7.18 9.07
N ALA A 74 -0.62 6.46 10.15
CA ALA A 74 -1.98 6.30 10.63
C ALA A 74 -2.26 7.26 11.79
N GLU A 75 -3.52 7.67 11.94
CA GLU A 75 -3.94 8.43 13.11
C GLU A 75 -3.82 7.55 14.36
N ASN A 76 -3.13 8.05 15.39
CA ASN A 76 -2.87 7.31 16.64
C ASN A 76 -2.23 5.94 16.42
N ALA A 77 -1.20 5.87 15.58
CA ALA A 77 -0.58 4.62 15.17
C ALA A 77 -0.12 3.76 16.36
N ALA A 78 -0.54 2.49 16.37
CA ALA A 78 -0.21 1.54 17.43
C ALA A 78 1.21 0.97 17.30
N LYS A 79 1.79 0.94 16.09
CA LYS A 79 3.14 0.46 15.79
C LYS A 79 3.61 0.87 14.40
N ASP A 80 4.88 0.58 14.12
CA ASP A 80 5.53 0.74 12.83
C ASP A 80 5.78 -0.61 12.16
N VAL A 81 5.48 -0.70 10.86
CA VAL A 81 5.80 -1.84 9.99
C VAL A 81 6.75 -1.38 8.89
N PHE A 82 7.79 -2.16 8.60
CA PHE A 82 8.79 -1.83 7.59
C PHE A 82 8.60 -2.70 6.36
N LEU A 83 8.44 -2.06 5.20
CA LEU A 83 8.44 -2.71 3.90
C LEU A 83 9.70 -2.30 3.14
N VAL A 84 10.29 -3.23 2.40
CA VAL A 84 11.43 -2.97 1.52
C VAL A 84 11.02 -3.29 0.09
N ARG A 85 11.19 -2.33 -0.81
CA ARG A 85 10.95 -2.49 -2.25
C ARG A 85 12.28 -2.33 -2.99
N GLY A 86 12.63 -3.29 -3.84
CA GLY A 86 13.73 -3.14 -4.79
C GLY A 86 13.33 -2.14 -5.87
N GLY A 87 14.15 -1.12 -6.08
CA GLY A 87 13.97 -0.17 -7.19
C GLY A 87 14.35 -0.81 -8.52
N ILE A 88 13.58 -0.51 -9.56
CA ILE A 88 14.01 -0.72 -10.94
C ILE A 88 14.98 0.39 -11.32
N ASN A 89 16.20 0.02 -11.73
CA ASN A 89 17.11 0.95 -12.41
C ASN A 89 16.50 1.25 -13.79
N GLU A 90 15.72 2.33 -13.90
CA GLU A 90 15.40 2.90 -15.22
C GLU A 90 16.60 3.72 -15.70
N PHE A 91 17.40 3.13 -16.60
CA PHE A 91 18.32 3.84 -17.50
C PHE A 91 18.19 3.27 -18.91
#